data_AF-A0A820UZG2-F1
#
_entry.id   AF-A0A820UZG2-F1
#
_cell.length_a   1.000
_cell.length_b   1.000
_cell.length_c   1.000
_cell.angle_alpha   90.00
_cell.angle_beta   90.00
_cell.angle_gamma   90.00
#
_symmetry.space_group_name_H-M   'P 1'
#
loop_
_entity.id
_entity.type
_entity.pdbx_description
1 polymer ?
#
loop_
_entity_poly.entity_id
_entity_poly.type
_entity_poly.pdbx_seq_one_letter_code
_entity_poly.pdbx_strand_id
1 'polypeptide(L)'
;NLSIESDSLPNNLPYSRQNLADRIALCIQEKFSQLTQNNARLQRRKVLSGIVLLHNYNLETMEVICITTGTKCINSNRLTRHGQTLHDCHAEILARRCLIRYCYEQLKLFLNEKYDETIFEKIYNTNRYQLKSSITFHLYISTAPCGDSRLISQQEITCEKSSFINVNQNLKYSLRKSCGLLRRKIEVSEGTIPVLAKTIYENIQTWDGILANEQLLTMSCSDKLCRWNFIGLQGALLSTLINPIYYTSVIIGSLYNSEHIRRALFSRIEHKVYNIPTPYGLRRPFISDIKSSEMRNTIRSSNHAFIWNCIDQKCEIIDSTSGLTISRKISFFS
;
A
#
# COMPACT_ATOMS: atom_id res chain seq x y z
N ASN A 1 -10.14 12.39 26.75
CA ASN A 1 -8.76 12.89 26.64
C ASN A 1 -7.82 11.77 26.30
N LEU A 2 -7.57 11.50 25.01
CA LEU A 2 -6.40 10.76 24.46
C LEU A 2 -6.53 10.70 22.93
N SER A 3 -6.71 11.87 22.29
CA SER A 3 -6.38 12.06 20.88
C SER A 3 -5.06 12.80 20.84
N ILE A 4 -3.98 12.12 21.23
CA ILE A 4 -2.64 12.68 21.04
C ILE A 4 -2.47 12.82 19.53
N GLU A 5 -2.38 14.06 19.06
CA GLU A 5 -1.95 14.48 17.72
C GLU A 5 -0.47 14.10 17.50
N SER A 6 -0.11 12.84 17.68
CA SER A 6 1.24 12.40 17.32
C SER A 6 1.27 12.17 15.81
N ASP A 7 1.64 13.21 15.07
CA ASP A 7 2.29 13.02 13.77
C ASP A 7 3.33 11.92 13.92
N SER A 8 3.36 10.97 12.98
CA SER A 8 4.27 9.81 13.04
C SER A 8 5.76 10.20 12.92
N LEU A 9 6.06 11.43 12.50
CA LEU A 9 7.40 11.98 12.43
C LEU A 9 7.67 12.90 13.63
N PRO A 10 8.88 12.84 14.23
CA PRO A 10 9.28 13.80 15.24
C PRO A 10 9.37 15.22 14.64
N ASN A 11 9.13 16.24 15.48
CA ASN A 11 9.19 17.63 15.05
C ASN A 11 10.62 18.12 14.79
N ASN A 12 11.62 17.52 15.44
CA ASN A 12 13.02 17.94 15.37
C ASN A 12 13.85 17.02 14.45
N LEU A 13 13.52 16.98 13.16
CA LEU A 13 14.35 16.29 12.17
C LEU A 13 15.52 17.20 11.73
N PRO A 14 16.72 16.64 11.46
CA PRO A 14 17.87 17.42 11.00
C PRO A 14 17.76 17.91 9.54
N TYR A 15 16.67 17.58 8.87
CA TYR A 15 16.37 17.93 7.48
C TYR A 15 14.87 18.23 7.33
N SER A 16 14.48 18.87 6.23
CA SER A 16 13.06 19.14 5.96
C SER A 16 12.29 17.86 5.66
N ARG A 17 11.01 17.81 6.06
CA ARG A 17 10.12 16.67 5.77
C ARG A 17 10.00 16.38 4.26
N GLN A 18 10.12 17.41 3.42
CA GLN A 18 10.16 17.25 1.96
C GLN A 18 11.44 16.56 1.47
N ASN A 19 12.60 16.86 2.07
CA ASN A 19 13.86 16.20 1.72
C ASN A 19 13.76 14.68 1.96
N LEU A 20 13.16 14.27 3.07
CA LEU A 20 12.87 12.85 3.34
C LEU A 20 12.03 12.22 2.22
N ALA A 21 10.93 12.86 1.83
CA ALA A 21 10.05 12.38 0.77
C ALA A 21 10.79 12.21 -0.56
N ASP A 22 11.56 13.22 -0.97
CA ASP A 22 12.34 13.21 -2.21
C ASP A 22 13.41 12.10 -2.17
N ARG A 23 14.13 11.95 -1.04
CA ARG A 23 15.18 10.93 -0.89
C ARG A 23 14.63 9.49 -0.91
N ILE A 24 13.49 9.24 -0.26
CA ILE A 24 12.82 7.93 -0.31
C ILE A 24 12.46 7.58 -1.76
N ALA A 25 11.85 8.52 -2.48
CA ALA A 25 11.43 8.30 -3.85
C ALA A 25 12.62 8.05 -4.80
N LEU A 26 13.67 8.88 -4.71
CA LEU A 26 14.89 8.73 -5.48
C LEU A 26 15.54 7.37 -5.23
N CYS A 27 15.71 6.97 -3.96
CA CYS A 27 16.31 5.70 -3.59
C CYS A 27 15.57 4.50 -4.21
N ILE A 28 14.23 4.54 -4.18
CA ILE A 28 13.38 3.49 -4.78
C ILE A 28 13.46 3.49 -6.31
N GLN A 29 13.47 4.65 -6.95
CA GLN A 29 13.58 4.79 -8.40
C GLN A 29 14.96 4.33 -8.92
N GLU A 30 16.04 4.70 -8.23
CA GLU A 30 17.40 4.27 -8.55
C GLU A 30 17.54 2.76 -8.40
N LYS A 31 17.07 2.19 -7.27
CA LYS A 31 17.11 0.74 -7.06
C LYS A 31 16.31 -0.02 -8.12
N PHE A 32 15.12 0.47 -8.48
CA PHE A 32 14.34 -0.12 -9.56
C PHE A 32 15.07 -0.05 -10.92
N SER A 33 15.70 1.08 -11.23
CA SER A 33 16.46 1.27 -12.47
C SER A 33 17.65 0.32 -12.55
N GLN A 34 18.39 0.15 -11.44
CA GLN A 34 19.49 -0.82 -11.34
C GLN A 34 19.00 -2.26 -11.57
N LEU A 35 17.90 -2.66 -10.90
CA LEU A 35 17.34 -4.02 -11.03
C LEU A 35 16.79 -4.33 -12.42
N THR A 36 16.42 -3.30 -13.19
CA THR A 36 15.79 -3.45 -14.51
C THR A 36 16.64 -2.95 -15.66
N GLN A 37 17.91 -2.60 -15.42
CA GLN A 37 18.82 -2.00 -16.40
C GLN A 37 18.90 -2.82 -17.70
N ASN A 38 18.90 -4.14 -17.59
CA ASN A 38 19.01 -5.07 -18.73
C ASN A 38 17.65 -5.56 -19.26
N ASN A 39 16.52 -5.00 -18.79
CA ASN A 39 15.20 -5.47 -19.17
C ASN A 39 14.22 -4.32 -19.41
N ALA A 40 14.28 -3.76 -20.62
CA ALA A 40 13.42 -2.64 -21.06
C ALA A 40 11.91 -2.94 -20.93
N ARG A 41 11.50 -4.22 -20.96
CA ARG A 41 10.09 -4.59 -20.74
C ARG A 41 9.65 -4.37 -19.29
N LEU A 42 10.54 -4.60 -18.32
CA LEU A 42 10.25 -4.39 -16.90
C LEU A 42 10.29 -2.90 -16.53
N GLN A 43 11.16 -2.11 -17.17
CA GLN A 43 11.19 -0.65 -17.01
C GLN A 43 9.87 0.01 -17.40
N ARG A 44 9.12 -0.58 -18.35
CA ARG A 44 7.77 -0.14 -18.72
C ARG A 44 6.76 -0.54 -17.65
N ARG A 45 6.69 0.26 -16.59
CA ARG A 45 5.71 0.12 -15.51
C ARG A 45 4.71 1.27 -15.51
N LYS A 46 3.52 0.99 -14.99
CA LYS A 46 2.48 2.01 -14.75
C LYS A 46 2.51 2.52 -13.32
N VAL A 47 2.62 1.61 -12.35
CA VAL A 47 2.74 1.94 -10.93
C VAL A 47 3.97 1.22 -10.37
N LEU A 48 4.79 1.98 -9.65
CA LEU A 48 5.94 1.51 -8.88
C LEU A 48 5.65 1.78 -7.40
N SER A 49 5.97 0.83 -6.54
CA SER A 49 5.91 1.02 -5.10
C SER A 49 7.10 0.33 -4.44
N GLY A 50 7.57 0.88 -3.34
CA GLY A 50 8.65 0.30 -2.57
C GLY A 50 8.56 0.70 -1.11
N ILE A 51 9.27 -0.04 -0.27
CA ILE A 51 9.36 0.23 1.16
C ILE A 51 10.83 0.47 1.48
N VAL A 52 11.06 1.53 2.22
CA VAL A 52 12.37 1.91 2.74
C VAL A 52 12.35 1.80 4.26
N LEU A 53 13.43 1.28 4.82
CA LEU A 53 13.73 1.27 6.25
C LEU A 53 14.73 2.39 6.55
N LEU A 54 14.57 3.05 7.70
CA LEU A 54 15.54 3.99 8.26
C LEU A 54 15.82 3.65 9.72
N HIS A 55 17.06 3.86 10.16
CA HIS A 55 17.45 3.84 11.55
C HIS A 55 17.51 5.28 12.10
N ASN A 56 16.82 5.55 13.20
CA ASN A 56 16.76 6.84 13.90
C ASN A 56 16.49 8.03 12.98
N TYR A 57 15.67 7.83 11.94
CA TYR A 57 15.41 8.85 10.92
C TYR A 57 16.69 9.36 10.21
N ASN A 58 17.79 8.61 10.20
CA ASN A 58 19.03 9.01 9.50
C ASN A 58 18.98 8.58 8.03
N LEU A 59 18.99 9.56 7.12
CA LEU A 59 18.95 9.35 5.66
C LEU A 59 20.14 8.54 5.11
N GLU A 60 21.26 8.45 5.83
CA GLU A 60 22.42 7.65 5.42
C GLU A 60 22.20 6.16 5.65
N THR A 61 21.31 5.79 6.59
CA THR A 61 20.96 4.41 6.93
C THR A 61 19.79 3.88 6.08
N MET A 62 19.52 4.53 4.94
CA MET A 62 18.36 4.24 4.11
C MET A 62 18.52 2.90 3.39
N GLU A 63 17.64 1.95 3.71
CA GLU A 63 17.66 0.61 3.11
C GLU A 63 16.37 0.34 2.35
N VAL A 64 16.48 0.00 1.06
CA VAL A 64 15.32 -0.44 0.28
C VAL A 64 15.00 -1.88 0.63
N ILE A 65 13.87 -2.08 1.31
CA ILE A 65 13.38 -3.41 1.69
C ILE A 65 12.78 -4.13 0.48
N CYS A 66 11.97 -3.43 -0.31
CA CYS A 66 11.37 -4.05 -1.48
C CYS A 66 11.05 -3.04 -2.58
N ILE A 67 10.97 -3.57 -3.81
CA ILE A 67 10.57 -2.87 -5.02
C ILE A 67 9.51 -3.71 -5.72
N THR A 68 8.39 -3.08 -6.06
CA THR A 68 7.24 -3.76 -6.66
C THR A 68 6.58 -2.93 -7.74
N THR A 69 5.98 -3.59 -8.72
CA THR A 69 5.14 -2.96 -9.73
C THR A 69 3.86 -3.76 -9.93
N GLY A 70 2.83 -3.14 -10.52
CA GLY A 70 1.62 -3.84 -10.92
C GLY A 70 0.35 -3.03 -10.66
N THR A 71 -0.71 -3.34 -11.40
CA THR A 71 -1.97 -2.58 -11.44
C THR A 71 -3.21 -3.44 -11.63
N LYS A 72 -3.08 -4.77 -11.51
CA LYS A 72 -4.16 -5.71 -11.79
C LYS A 72 -4.36 -6.70 -10.65
N CYS A 73 -5.50 -7.35 -10.68
CA CYS A 73 -5.89 -8.43 -9.78
C CYS A 73 -6.12 -9.71 -10.57
N ILE A 74 -6.17 -10.83 -9.85
CA ILE A 74 -6.47 -12.14 -10.41
C ILE A 74 -7.84 -12.16 -11.07
N ASN A 75 -7.99 -13.00 -12.08
CA ASN A 75 -9.30 -13.33 -12.62
C ASN A 75 -10.02 -14.35 -11.72
N SER A 76 -11.33 -14.20 -11.59
CA SER A 76 -12.24 -15.11 -10.87
C SER A 76 -11.98 -16.58 -11.19
N ASN A 77 -11.86 -16.91 -12.48
CA ASN A 77 -11.63 -18.28 -12.98
C ASN A 77 -10.24 -18.87 -12.69
N ARG A 78 -9.33 -18.10 -12.07
CA ARG A 78 -7.97 -18.56 -11.68
C ARG A 78 -7.81 -18.71 -10.17
N LEU A 79 -8.85 -18.45 -9.39
CA LEU A 79 -8.81 -18.61 -7.93
C LEU A 79 -8.60 -20.07 -7.54
N THR A 80 -7.86 -20.28 -6.45
CA THR A 80 -7.59 -21.60 -5.88
C THR A 80 -8.01 -21.67 -4.42
N ARG A 81 -8.45 -22.85 -3.96
CA ARG A 81 -8.78 -23.08 -2.53
C ARG A 81 -7.55 -23.32 -1.65
N HIS A 82 -6.39 -23.53 -2.27
CA HIS A 82 -5.15 -23.93 -1.58
C HIS A 82 -4.25 -22.74 -1.19
N GLY A 83 -4.70 -21.50 -1.41
CA GLY A 83 -3.90 -20.30 -1.07
C GLY A 83 -2.62 -20.17 -1.91
N GLN A 84 -2.65 -20.63 -3.16
CA GLN A 84 -1.45 -20.71 -4.02
C GLN A 84 -1.30 -19.54 -4.99
N THR A 85 -2.32 -18.69 -5.07
CA THR A 85 -2.44 -17.61 -6.07
C THR A 85 -2.53 -16.25 -5.41
N LEU A 86 -1.81 -15.27 -5.96
CA LEU A 86 -1.91 -13.87 -5.58
C LEU A 86 -3.20 -13.24 -6.10
N HIS A 87 -4.07 -12.79 -5.20
CA HIS A 87 -5.36 -12.19 -5.59
C HIS A 87 -5.22 -10.73 -6.07
N ASP A 88 -4.28 -9.98 -5.49
CA ASP A 88 -4.11 -8.56 -5.79
C ASP A 88 -2.63 -8.23 -5.99
N CYS A 89 -2.29 -7.88 -7.22
CA CYS A 89 -0.93 -7.58 -7.66
C CYS A 89 -0.71 -6.09 -7.89
N HIS A 90 -1.51 -5.20 -7.26
CA HIS A 90 -1.13 -3.80 -7.21
C HIS A 90 0.17 -3.62 -6.43
N ALA A 91 1.04 -2.73 -6.93
CA ALA A 91 2.38 -2.53 -6.40
C ALA A 91 2.40 -2.36 -4.87
N GLU A 92 1.62 -1.43 -4.33
CA GLU A 92 1.56 -1.14 -2.89
C GLU A 92 1.03 -2.32 -2.04
N ILE A 93 0.30 -3.26 -2.65
CA ILE A 93 -0.18 -4.48 -1.98
C ILE A 93 0.93 -5.53 -1.94
N LEU A 94 1.66 -5.68 -3.04
CA LEU A 94 2.82 -6.57 -3.12
C LEU A 94 3.94 -6.07 -2.21
N ALA A 95 4.16 -4.76 -2.11
CA ALA A 95 5.14 -4.16 -1.21
C ALA A 95 4.88 -4.57 0.25
N ARG A 96 3.62 -4.51 0.70
CA ARG A 96 3.25 -5.00 2.03
C ARG A 96 3.54 -6.50 2.19
N ARG A 97 3.23 -7.33 1.19
CA ARG A 97 3.55 -8.77 1.26
C ARG A 97 5.06 -9.01 1.40
N CYS A 98 5.87 -8.20 0.71
CA CYS A 98 7.33 -8.24 0.87
C CYS A 98 7.75 -7.90 2.31
N LEU A 99 7.16 -6.86 2.90
CA LEU A 99 7.43 -6.48 4.29
C LEU A 99 7.07 -7.60 5.27
N ILE A 100 5.91 -8.25 5.11
CA ILE A 100 5.53 -9.38 5.99
C ILE A 100 6.58 -10.49 5.93
N ARG A 101 7.05 -10.83 4.73
CA ARG A 101 8.09 -11.85 4.56
C ARG A 101 9.44 -11.40 5.13
N TYR A 102 9.83 -10.15 4.93
CA TYR A 102 11.00 -9.56 5.57
C TYR A 102 10.91 -9.68 7.10
N CYS A 103 9.77 -9.37 7.71
CA CYS A 103 9.57 -9.53 9.15
C CYS A 103 9.74 -10.98 9.61
N TYR A 104 9.27 -11.98 8.84
CA TYR A 104 9.53 -13.39 9.19
C TYR A 104 11.02 -13.73 9.17
N GLU A 105 11.78 -13.28 8.18
CA GLU A 105 13.24 -13.48 8.15
C GLU A 105 13.93 -12.78 9.32
N GLN A 106 13.48 -11.57 9.67
CA GLN A 106 13.99 -10.83 10.83
C GLN A 106 13.70 -11.53 12.16
N LEU A 107 12.57 -12.24 12.28
CA LEU A 107 12.28 -13.06 13.46
C LEU A 107 13.11 -14.34 13.52
N LYS A 108 13.44 -14.95 12.38
CA LYS A 108 14.32 -16.14 12.33
C LYS A 108 15.72 -15.85 12.87
N LEU A 109 16.18 -14.61 12.84
CA LEU A 109 17.46 -14.22 13.44
C LEU A 109 17.52 -14.50 14.95
N PHE A 110 16.40 -14.47 15.66
CA PHE A 110 16.35 -14.90 17.07
C PHE A 110 16.67 -16.38 17.26
N LEU A 111 16.33 -17.23 16.28
CA LEU A 111 16.62 -18.67 16.32
C LEU A 111 18.11 -18.96 16.10
N ASN A 112 18.79 -18.07 15.38
CA ASN A 112 20.21 -18.17 15.08
C ASN A 112 21.08 -17.37 16.07
N GLU A 113 20.50 -16.91 17.18
CA GLU A 113 21.17 -16.09 18.22
C GLU A 113 21.77 -14.77 17.71
N LYS A 114 21.25 -14.25 16.58
CA LYS A 114 21.69 -12.99 15.95
C LYS A 114 20.81 -11.81 16.38
N TYR A 115 20.78 -11.54 17.68
CA TYR A 115 19.87 -10.55 18.29
C TYR A 115 20.14 -9.09 17.87
N ASP A 116 21.40 -8.76 17.58
CA ASP A 116 21.78 -7.40 17.20
C ASP A 116 21.42 -7.07 15.75
N GLU A 117 21.41 -8.08 14.87
CA GLU A 117 21.12 -7.94 13.43
C GLU A 117 19.62 -7.74 13.14
N THR A 118 18.73 -8.13 14.06
CA THR A 118 17.28 -8.05 13.84
C THR A 118 16.71 -6.65 14.12
N ILE A 119 15.68 -6.27 13.37
CA ILE A 119 14.89 -5.04 13.61
C ILE A 119 13.96 -5.13 14.83
N PHE A 120 13.83 -6.30 15.44
CA PHE A 120 12.90 -6.56 16.53
C PHE A 120 13.61 -6.68 17.88
N GLU A 121 12.88 -6.41 18.95
CA GLU A 121 13.27 -6.68 20.33
C GLU A 121 12.18 -7.51 21.02
N LYS A 122 12.58 -8.34 21.99
CA LYS A 122 11.63 -9.15 22.77
C LYS A 122 10.96 -8.25 23.80
N ILE A 123 9.63 -8.34 23.90
CA ILE A 123 8.88 -7.60 24.92
C ILE A 123 9.07 -8.29 26.27
N TYR A 124 9.51 -7.54 27.27
CA TYR A 124 9.77 -8.02 28.61
C TYR A 124 8.58 -8.81 29.18
N ASN A 125 8.86 -9.96 29.81
CA ASN A 125 7.87 -10.88 30.38
C ASN A 125 6.80 -11.40 29.41
N THR A 126 7.05 -11.40 28.10
CA THR A 126 6.14 -12.01 27.12
C THR A 126 6.89 -12.86 26.09
N ASN A 127 6.14 -13.66 25.34
CA ASN A 127 6.64 -14.39 24.16
C ASN A 127 6.43 -13.60 22.86
N ARG A 128 6.23 -12.28 22.96
CA ARG A 128 5.98 -11.41 21.81
C ARG A 128 7.17 -10.49 21.56
N TYR A 129 7.26 -10.01 20.33
CA TYR A 129 8.30 -9.09 19.90
C TYR A 129 7.69 -7.74 19.49
N GLN A 130 8.49 -6.69 19.52
CA GLN A 130 8.11 -5.38 18.99
C GLN A 130 9.23 -4.81 18.14
N LEU A 131 8.86 -3.94 17.20
CA LEU A 131 9.83 -3.25 16.36
C LEU A 131 10.70 -2.36 17.27
N LYS A 132 12.02 -2.40 17.09
CA LYS A 132 12.95 -1.50 17.79
C LYS A 132 12.53 -0.05 17.52
N SER A 133 12.54 0.80 18.54
CA SER A 133 12.11 2.21 18.43
C SER A 133 12.93 3.04 17.45
N SER A 134 14.15 2.59 17.15
CA SER A 134 15.02 3.18 16.14
C SER A 134 14.59 2.90 14.69
N ILE A 135 13.67 1.96 14.44
CA ILE A 135 13.34 1.52 13.08
C ILE A 135 12.05 2.18 12.60
N THR A 136 12.09 2.74 11.39
CA THR A 136 10.91 3.29 10.73
C THR A 136 10.75 2.79 9.30
N PHE A 137 9.50 2.50 8.91
CA PHE A 137 9.15 2.06 7.56
C PHE A 137 8.45 3.15 6.78
N HIS A 138 8.88 3.35 5.55
CA HIS A 138 8.40 4.41 4.68
C HIS A 138 7.92 3.82 3.36
N LEU A 139 6.65 4.01 3.04
CA LEU A 139 6.06 3.55 1.78
C LEU A 139 6.19 4.64 0.73
N TYR A 140 6.62 4.26 -0.47
CA TYR A 140 6.45 5.07 -1.67
C TYR A 140 5.47 4.41 -2.62
N ILE A 141 4.62 5.21 -3.26
CA ILE A 141 3.77 4.80 -4.37
C ILE A 141 3.89 5.86 -5.45
N SER A 142 4.22 5.45 -6.66
CA SER A 142 4.51 6.37 -7.77
C SER A 142 3.30 7.21 -8.21
N THR A 143 2.11 6.85 -7.77
CA THR A 143 0.86 7.57 -8.00
C THR A 143 -0.10 7.30 -6.85
N ALA A 144 -1.07 8.20 -6.59
CA ALA A 144 -2.06 8.01 -5.54
C ALA A 144 -2.70 6.61 -5.61
N PRO A 145 -2.96 5.94 -4.47
CA PRO A 145 -3.51 4.58 -4.47
C PRO A 145 -4.90 4.54 -5.11
N CYS A 146 -5.26 3.42 -5.73
CA CYS A 146 -6.59 3.30 -6.34
C CYS A 146 -7.70 3.29 -5.27
N GLY A 147 -8.83 3.94 -5.55
CA GLY A 147 -9.93 4.09 -4.60
C GLY A 147 -10.23 5.55 -4.30
N ASP A 148 -10.55 5.84 -3.04
CA ASP A 148 -10.98 7.17 -2.56
C ASP A 148 -9.91 8.27 -2.74
N SER A 149 -8.62 7.91 -2.71
CA SER A 149 -7.52 8.88 -2.83
C SER A 149 -7.36 9.46 -4.23
N ARG A 150 -7.99 8.88 -5.26
CA ARG A 150 -8.01 9.43 -6.63
C ARG A 150 -9.31 10.17 -6.96
N LEU A 151 -10.23 10.29 -6.00
CA LEU A 151 -11.50 10.95 -6.22
C LEU A 151 -11.35 12.46 -6.03
N ILE A 152 -11.45 13.17 -7.15
CA ILE A 152 -11.45 14.63 -7.24
C ILE A 152 -12.50 15.22 -6.29
N SER A 153 -12.06 16.05 -5.34
CA SER A 153 -12.95 16.83 -4.48
C SER A 153 -13.39 18.11 -5.20
N GLN A 154 -14.48 18.71 -4.73
CA GLN A 154 -15.13 19.84 -5.39
C GLN A 154 -14.24 21.07 -5.62
N GLN A 155 -13.20 21.31 -4.81
CA GLN A 155 -12.33 22.48 -4.94
C GLN A 155 -11.55 22.47 -6.27
N GLU A 156 -11.12 21.29 -6.72
CA GLU A 156 -10.42 21.13 -8.00
C GLU A 156 -11.37 21.32 -9.20
N ILE A 157 -12.63 20.90 -9.08
CA ILE A 157 -13.66 21.11 -10.12
C ILE A 157 -14.00 22.60 -10.28
N THR A 158 -13.92 23.38 -9.20
CA THR A 158 -14.11 24.84 -9.23
C THR A 158 -12.87 25.61 -9.68
N CYS A 159 -11.66 25.15 -9.36
CA CYS A 159 -10.41 25.84 -9.72
C CYS A 159 -9.92 25.54 -11.14
N GLU A 160 -10.17 24.35 -11.70
CA GLU A 160 -9.72 23.99 -13.07
C GLU A 160 -10.70 24.39 -14.19
N LYS A 161 -11.88 24.93 -13.87
CA LYS A 161 -12.91 25.30 -14.87
C LYS A 161 -13.41 26.74 -14.72
N SER A 162 -12.50 27.70 -14.75
CA SER A 162 -12.78 29.07 -15.20
C SER A 162 -12.77 29.19 -16.74
N SER A 163 -12.65 28.08 -17.49
CA SER A 163 -12.77 28.07 -18.94
C SER A 163 -13.58 26.85 -19.45
N PHE A 164 -14.83 27.12 -19.84
CA PHE A 164 -15.64 26.41 -20.86
C PHE A 164 -16.43 25.11 -20.62
N ILE A 165 -16.69 24.63 -19.39
CA ILE A 165 -17.78 23.62 -19.22
C ILE A 165 -18.56 23.85 -17.93
N ASN A 166 -19.84 24.22 -18.07
CA ASN A 166 -20.84 24.24 -17.01
C ASN A 166 -21.06 22.82 -16.47
N VAL A 167 -20.27 22.39 -15.47
CA VAL A 167 -20.49 21.10 -14.81
C VAL A 167 -21.75 21.20 -13.96
N ASN A 168 -22.82 20.54 -14.40
CA ASN A 168 -24.13 20.45 -13.77
C ASN A 168 -24.06 20.28 -12.24
N GLN A 169 -24.81 21.09 -11.48
CA GLN A 169 -24.85 21.05 -10.01
C GLN A 169 -25.20 19.66 -9.43
N ASN A 170 -25.99 18.85 -10.16
CA ASN A 170 -26.34 17.48 -9.80
C ASN A 170 -25.14 16.51 -9.80
N LEU A 171 -24.18 16.66 -10.73
CA LEU A 171 -22.94 15.87 -10.75
C LEU A 171 -22.04 16.25 -9.56
N LYS A 172 -21.97 17.53 -9.19
CA LYS A 172 -21.21 18.02 -8.04
C LYS A 172 -21.76 17.50 -6.70
N TYR A 173 -23.07 17.32 -6.59
CA TYR A 173 -23.74 16.74 -5.40
C TYR A 173 -23.54 15.21 -5.32
N SER A 174 -23.63 14.50 -6.46
CA SER A 174 -23.41 13.05 -6.54
C SER A 174 -21.97 12.65 -6.19
N LEU A 175 -20.98 13.42 -6.64
CA LEU A 175 -19.56 13.19 -6.32
C LEU A 175 -19.28 13.33 -4.81
N ARG A 176 -19.90 14.31 -4.13
CA ARG A 176 -19.82 14.48 -2.66
C ARG A 176 -20.32 13.25 -1.90
N LYS A 177 -21.42 12.62 -2.35
CA LYS A 177 -21.94 11.37 -1.73
C LYS A 177 -21.00 10.18 -1.89
N SER A 178 -20.10 10.21 -2.87
CA SER A 178 -19.23 9.08 -3.21
C SER A 178 -17.84 9.12 -2.52
N CYS A 179 -17.39 10.29 -2.07
CA CYS A 179 -16.14 10.43 -1.34
C CYS A 179 -16.22 9.80 0.05
N GLY A 180 -15.13 9.18 0.49
CA GLY A 180 -15.06 8.45 1.76
C GLY A 180 -15.75 7.09 1.76
N LEU A 181 -16.48 6.72 0.70
CA LEU A 181 -17.07 5.39 0.58
C LEU A 181 -16.01 4.32 0.31
N LEU A 182 -16.30 3.11 0.76
CA LEU A 182 -15.54 1.92 0.38
C LEU A 182 -15.68 1.66 -1.12
N ARG A 183 -14.62 1.18 -1.75
CA ARG A 183 -14.57 0.91 -3.19
C ARG A 183 -13.96 -0.45 -3.47
N ARG A 184 -14.43 -1.08 -4.52
CA ARG A 184 -13.88 -2.34 -5.05
C ARG A 184 -13.26 -2.12 -6.40
N LYS A 185 -12.24 -2.90 -6.70
CA LYS A 185 -11.61 -2.99 -8.01
C LYS A 185 -12.57 -3.68 -8.98
N ILE A 186 -12.53 -3.24 -10.22
CA ILE A 186 -13.28 -3.85 -11.30
C ILE A 186 -12.36 -4.90 -11.92
N GLU A 187 -12.81 -6.16 -11.93
CA GLU A 187 -12.11 -7.27 -12.60
C GLU A 187 -11.72 -6.88 -14.05
N VAL A 188 -10.51 -7.27 -14.49
CA VAL A 188 -9.95 -6.94 -15.83
C VAL A 188 -9.56 -5.48 -16.06
N SER A 189 -9.94 -4.53 -15.20
CA SER A 189 -9.56 -3.12 -15.31
C SER A 189 -8.79 -2.59 -14.10
N GLU A 190 -8.30 -1.36 -14.20
CA GLU A 190 -7.55 -0.68 -13.12
C GLU A 190 -8.41 0.30 -12.33
N GLY A 191 -9.69 0.38 -12.68
CA GLY A 191 -10.66 1.26 -12.06
C GLY A 191 -11.21 0.70 -10.76
N THR A 192 -11.95 1.56 -10.05
CA THR A 192 -12.69 1.15 -8.86
C THR A 192 -14.11 1.69 -8.91
N ILE A 193 -15.04 0.96 -8.30
CA ILE A 193 -16.45 1.36 -8.16
C ILE A 193 -16.85 1.35 -6.68
N PRO A 194 -17.76 2.24 -6.26
CA PRO A 194 -18.21 2.30 -4.87
C PRO A 194 -18.94 1.01 -4.48
N VAL A 195 -18.78 0.60 -3.22
CA VAL A 195 -19.56 -0.46 -2.61
C VAL A 195 -20.82 0.16 -2.03
N LEU A 196 -21.97 -0.16 -2.63
CA LEU A 196 -23.27 0.36 -2.17
C LEU A 196 -23.79 -0.52 -1.03
N ALA A 197 -24.42 0.10 -0.01
CA ALA A 197 -24.90 -0.61 1.18
C ALA A 197 -25.87 -1.76 0.85
N LYS A 198 -26.73 -1.57 -0.16
CA LYS A 198 -27.64 -2.61 -0.65
C LYS A 198 -26.89 -3.85 -1.16
N THR A 199 -25.77 -3.65 -1.83
CA THR A 199 -24.93 -4.74 -2.37
C THR A 199 -24.20 -5.54 -1.28
N ILE A 200 -23.97 -4.98 -0.09
CA ILE A 200 -23.22 -5.67 0.98
C ILE A 200 -24.04 -6.83 1.57
N TYR A 201 -25.33 -6.63 1.79
CA TYR A 201 -26.20 -7.63 2.41
C TYR A 201 -26.79 -8.62 1.40
N GLU A 202 -26.99 -8.18 0.14
CA GLU A 202 -27.57 -9.03 -0.91
C GLU A 202 -26.52 -9.84 -1.67
N ASN A 203 -25.29 -9.34 -1.83
CA ASN A 203 -24.25 -9.94 -2.69
C ASN A 203 -22.96 -10.22 -1.91
N ILE A 204 -23.05 -10.98 -0.83
CA ILE A 204 -21.86 -11.59 -0.21
C ILE A 204 -21.28 -12.59 -1.21
N GLN A 205 -20.00 -12.44 -1.53
CA GLN A 205 -19.35 -13.34 -2.48
C GLN A 205 -19.29 -14.76 -1.94
N THR A 206 -19.81 -15.70 -2.72
CA THR A 206 -19.65 -17.13 -2.45
C THR A 206 -18.67 -17.76 -3.44
N TRP A 207 -18.05 -18.88 -3.05
CA TRP A 207 -17.06 -19.54 -3.90
C TRP A 207 -17.71 -20.14 -5.16
N ASP A 208 -18.86 -20.77 -5.00
CA ASP A 208 -19.71 -21.31 -6.07
C ASP A 208 -20.21 -20.20 -6.99
N GLY A 209 -20.61 -19.04 -6.44
CA GLY A 209 -20.99 -17.87 -7.23
C GLY A 209 -19.84 -17.40 -8.12
N ILE A 210 -18.64 -17.23 -7.56
CA ILE A 210 -17.46 -16.83 -8.34
C ILE A 210 -17.12 -17.86 -9.44
N LEU A 211 -17.23 -19.16 -9.15
CA LEU A 211 -17.05 -20.20 -10.16
C LEU A 211 -18.14 -20.19 -11.24
N ALA A 212 -19.35 -19.76 -10.89
CA ALA A 212 -20.45 -19.53 -11.83
C ALA A 212 -20.34 -18.20 -12.60
N ASN A 213 -19.16 -17.55 -12.57
CA ASN A 213 -18.84 -16.27 -13.20
C ASN A 213 -19.42 -15.03 -12.49
N GLU A 214 -19.74 -15.11 -11.20
CA GLU A 214 -19.92 -13.89 -10.42
C GLU A 214 -18.60 -13.12 -10.30
N GLN A 215 -18.72 -11.80 -10.30
CA GLN A 215 -17.56 -10.92 -10.32
C GLN A 215 -16.74 -11.02 -9.03
N LEU A 216 -15.42 -11.12 -9.16
CA LEU A 216 -14.52 -11.07 -8.01
C LEU A 216 -14.44 -9.65 -7.42
N LEU A 217 -14.76 -9.48 -6.14
CA LEU A 217 -14.71 -8.20 -5.44
C LEU A 217 -13.43 -8.09 -4.61
N THR A 218 -12.46 -7.34 -5.11
CA THR A 218 -11.25 -6.99 -4.35
C THR A 218 -11.32 -5.53 -3.90
N MET A 219 -11.11 -5.28 -2.60
CA MET A 219 -11.13 -3.90 -2.07
C MET A 219 -10.03 -3.02 -2.68
N SER A 220 -10.30 -1.72 -2.77
CA SER A 220 -9.35 -0.73 -3.30
C SER A 220 -8.10 -0.57 -2.42
N CYS A 221 -7.02 -0.06 -3.01
CA CYS A 221 -5.77 0.14 -2.26
C CYS A 221 -5.90 1.22 -1.19
N SER A 222 -6.68 2.28 -1.43
CA SER A 222 -7.02 3.28 -0.40
C SER A 222 -7.66 2.65 0.83
N ASP A 223 -8.62 1.73 0.62
CA ASP A 223 -9.31 1.03 1.71
C ASP A 223 -8.38 0.06 2.45
N LYS A 224 -7.50 -0.62 1.72
CA LYS A 224 -6.49 -1.51 2.31
C LYS A 224 -5.46 -0.75 3.13
N LEU A 225 -4.93 0.37 2.63
CA LEU A 225 -4.01 1.22 3.38
C LEU A 225 -4.68 1.81 4.62
N CYS A 226 -5.93 2.25 4.52
CA CYS A 226 -6.71 2.70 5.67
C CYS A 226 -6.88 1.62 6.73
N ARG A 227 -7.19 0.38 6.30
CA ARG A 227 -7.22 -0.78 7.19
C ARG A 227 -5.87 -0.97 7.88
N TRP A 228 -4.75 -0.89 7.17
CA TRP A 228 -3.41 -1.10 7.75
C TRP A 228 -2.99 0.01 8.71
N ASN A 229 -3.46 1.25 8.50
CA ASN A 229 -3.28 2.33 9.47
C ASN A 229 -4.02 2.05 10.79
N PHE A 230 -4.96 1.12 10.82
CA PHE A 230 -5.72 0.77 12.02
C PHE A 230 -5.24 -0.55 12.66
N ILE A 231 -5.12 -1.63 11.88
CA ILE A 231 -4.78 -2.97 12.38
C ILE A 231 -3.29 -3.35 12.23
N GLY A 232 -2.49 -2.47 11.63
CA GLY A 232 -1.09 -2.72 11.33
C GLY A 232 -0.87 -3.53 10.04
N LEU A 233 0.39 -3.54 9.59
CA LEU A 233 0.86 -4.11 8.34
C LEU A 233 1.06 -5.63 8.41
N GLN A 234 1.38 -6.14 9.60
CA GLN A 234 1.79 -7.52 9.84
C GLN A 234 0.71 -8.56 9.49
N GLY A 235 -0.57 -8.19 9.53
CA GLY A 235 -1.68 -9.12 9.33
C GLY A 235 -1.91 -10.07 10.51
N ALA A 236 -2.91 -10.95 10.39
CA ALA A 236 -3.38 -11.76 11.52
C ALA A 236 -2.33 -12.76 12.03
N LEU A 237 -1.73 -13.56 11.13
CA LEU A 237 -0.77 -14.59 11.52
C LEU A 237 0.43 -14.01 12.28
N LEU A 238 1.09 -13.01 11.71
CA LEU A 238 2.28 -12.41 12.31
C LEU A 238 1.94 -11.62 13.59
N SER A 239 0.71 -11.11 13.73
CA SER A 239 0.29 -10.38 14.95
C SER A 239 0.28 -11.24 16.23
N THR A 240 0.22 -12.57 16.08
CA THR A 240 0.38 -13.50 17.21
C THR A 240 1.78 -13.42 17.83
N LEU A 241 2.80 -13.11 17.01
CA LEU A 241 4.20 -13.02 17.41
C LEU A 241 4.63 -11.59 17.73
N ILE A 242 4.12 -10.61 17.00
CA ILE A 242 4.62 -9.22 17.09
C ILE A 242 3.54 -8.20 17.39
N ASN A 243 3.94 -7.10 18.05
CA ASN A 243 3.14 -5.88 18.11
C ASN A 243 2.93 -5.27 16.71
N PRO A 244 1.83 -4.52 16.48
CA PRO A 244 1.48 -4.03 15.17
C PRO A 244 2.50 -3.02 14.65
N ILE A 245 2.86 -3.19 13.38
CA ILE A 245 3.78 -2.31 12.65
C ILE A 245 2.96 -1.38 11.75
N TYR A 246 3.38 -0.14 11.62
CA TYR A 246 2.73 0.86 10.77
C TYR A 246 3.76 1.58 9.91
N TYR A 247 3.30 2.17 8.80
CA TYR A 247 4.15 3.08 8.05
C TYR A 247 4.30 4.39 8.82
N THR A 248 5.54 4.87 8.89
CA THR A 248 5.87 6.18 9.42
C THR A 248 5.59 7.27 8.38
N SER A 249 5.79 6.98 7.09
CA SER A 249 5.33 7.87 6.02
C SER A 249 4.79 7.12 4.80
N VAL A 250 3.95 7.82 4.04
CA VAL A 250 3.41 7.40 2.74
C VAL A 250 3.67 8.52 1.74
N ILE A 251 4.63 8.29 0.84
CA ILE A 251 5.08 9.25 -0.17
C ILE A 251 4.43 8.93 -1.51
N ILE A 252 3.88 9.93 -2.18
CA ILE A 252 3.13 9.77 -3.42
C ILE A 252 3.81 10.50 -4.58
N GLY A 253 4.19 9.76 -5.62
CA GLY A 253 4.94 10.30 -6.75
C GLY A 253 4.13 11.17 -7.72
N SER A 254 2.80 11.00 -7.80
CA SER A 254 1.93 11.75 -8.72
C SER A 254 0.46 11.66 -8.30
N LEU A 255 -0.38 12.56 -8.83
CA LEU A 255 -1.81 12.68 -8.46
C LEU A 255 -2.01 12.88 -6.95
N TYR A 256 -1.09 13.62 -6.33
CA TYR A 256 -1.17 13.94 -4.91
C TYR A 256 -2.19 15.03 -4.65
N ASN A 257 -3.12 14.74 -3.76
CA ASN A 257 -3.94 15.74 -3.09
C ASN A 257 -3.98 15.41 -1.60
N SER A 258 -3.45 16.32 -0.78
CA SER A 258 -3.33 16.12 0.68
C SER A 258 -4.68 15.75 1.32
N GLU A 259 -5.75 16.49 1.02
CA GLU A 259 -7.06 16.27 1.60
C GLU A 259 -7.66 14.92 1.19
N HIS A 260 -7.48 14.51 -0.06
CA HIS A 260 -8.02 13.24 -0.54
C HIS A 260 -7.27 12.06 0.05
N ILE A 261 -5.95 12.14 0.10
CA ILE A 261 -5.12 11.06 0.64
C ILE A 261 -5.35 10.95 2.15
N ARG A 262 -5.39 12.06 2.90
CA ARG A 262 -5.70 12.06 4.34
C ARG A 262 -7.08 11.47 4.63
N ARG A 263 -8.11 11.93 3.90
CA ARG A 263 -9.47 11.36 3.97
C ARG A 263 -9.46 9.86 3.73
N ALA A 264 -8.84 9.42 2.63
CA ALA A 264 -8.81 8.03 2.22
C ALA A 264 -8.07 7.13 3.21
N LEU A 265 -6.96 7.61 3.77
CA LEU A 265 -6.06 6.82 4.62
C LEU A 265 -6.47 6.78 6.09
N PHE A 266 -7.11 7.81 6.65
CA PHE A 266 -7.52 7.78 8.05
C PHE A 266 -8.72 8.67 8.39
N SER A 267 -8.84 9.89 7.85
CA SER A 267 -9.83 10.85 8.39
C SER A 267 -11.29 10.42 8.23
N ARG A 268 -11.61 9.62 7.20
CA ARG A 268 -12.99 9.12 6.99
C ARG A 268 -13.47 8.14 8.06
N ILE A 269 -12.57 7.58 8.88
CA ILE A 269 -12.93 6.65 9.97
C ILE A 269 -12.61 7.20 11.36
N GLU A 270 -11.94 8.36 11.48
CA GLU A 270 -11.50 8.92 12.78
C GLU A 270 -12.63 9.01 13.80
N HIS A 271 -13.77 9.52 13.36
CA HIS A 271 -14.93 9.72 14.22
C HIS A 271 -15.67 8.43 14.59
N LYS A 272 -15.30 7.27 14.02
CA LYS A 272 -15.95 5.96 14.26
C LYS A 272 -15.12 5.01 15.11
N VAL A 273 -13.93 5.45 15.51
CA VAL A 273 -12.95 4.60 16.17
C VAL A 273 -13.00 4.88 17.68
N TYR A 274 -13.52 3.91 18.44
CA TYR A 274 -13.60 3.95 19.90
C TYR A 274 -13.21 2.58 20.47
N ASN A 275 -12.76 2.53 21.72
CA ASN A 275 -12.44 1.29 22.45
C ASN A 275 -11.46 0.35 21.70
N ILE A 276 -10.36 0.91 21.19
CA ILE A 276 -9.35 0.13 20.45
C ILE A 276 -8.51 -0.68 21.45
N PRO A 277 -8.34 -2.00 21.24
CA PRO A 277 -7.43 -2.80 22.07
C PRO A 277 -5.99 -2.34 21.94
N THR A 278 -5.31 -2.09 23.05
CA THR A 278 -3.84 -1.91 23.04
C THR A 278 -3.18 -3.17 22.48
N PRO A 279 -2.14 -3.06 21.63
CA PRO A 279 -1.41 -1.86 21.16
C PRO A 279 -1.90 -1.29 19.82
N TYR A 280 -3.12 -1.60 19.38
CA TYR A 280 -3.68 -1.10 18.12
C TYR A 280 -4.15 0.34 18.25
N GLY A 281 -4.22 1.02 17.11
CA GLY A 281 -4.63 2.43 17.07
C GLY A 281 -4.70 2.95 15.65
N LEU A 282 -5.55 3.95 15.42
CA LEU A 282 -5.57 4.67 14.15
C LEU A 282 -4.30 5.53 14.02
N ARG A 283 -3.44 5.17 13.08
CA ARG A 283 -2.21 5.90 12.76
C ARG A 283 -2.41 6.95 11.68
N ARG A 284 -1.67 8.04 11.83
CA ARG A 284 -1.61 9.18 10.90
C ARG A 284 -0.19 9.28 10.36
N PRO A 285 0.15 8.53 9.29
CA PRO A 285 1.48 8.62 8.70
C PRO A 285 1.70 10.02 8.14
N PHE A 286 2.96 10.44 8.09
CA PHE A 286 3.36 11.60 7.29
C PHE A 286 3.06 11.32 5.82
N ILE A 287 2.31 12.21 5.19
CA ILE A 287 1.88 12.11 3.80
C ILE A 287 2.47 13.28 3.05
N SER A 288 3.12 13.01 1.91
CA SER A 288 3.75 14.04 1.09
C SER A 288 3.84 13.60 -0.36
N ASP A 289 3.89 14.59 -1.24
CA ASP A 289 4.36 14.42 -2.61
C ASP A 289 5.89 14.52 -2.70
N ILE A 290 6.38 14.46 -3.93
CA ILE A 290 7.78 14.66 -4.32
C ILE A 290 7.87 15.91 -5.21
N LYS A 291 8.99 16.63 -5.15
CA LYS A 291 9.18 17.87 -5.93
C LYS A 291 9.09 17.62 -7.44
N SER A 292 9.75 16.57 -7.92
CA SER A 292 9.71 16.15 -9.31
C SER A 292 8.62 15.09 -9.48
N SER A 293 7.37 15.54 -9.58
CA SER A 293 6.23 14.66 -9.81
C SER A 293 6.46 13.75 -11.01
N GLU A 294 6.12 12.47 -10.86
CA GLU A 294 6.24 11.53 -11.96
C GLU A 294 5.25 11.87 -13.08
N MET A 295 5.74 11.84 -14.32
CA MET A 295 4.88 11.98 -15.48
C MET A 295 3.92 10.79 -15.58
N ARG A 296 2.65 11.09 -15.86
CA ARG A 296 1.64 10.07 -16.05
C ARG A 296 1.95 9.25 -17.31
N ASN A 297 2.37 8.00 -17.12
CA ASN A 297 2.50 7.05 -18.23
C ASN A 297 1.11 6.63 -18.75
N THR A 298 0.82 6.98 -20.01
CA THR A 298 -0.42 6.59 -20.73
C THR A 298 -0.32 5.20 -21.39
N ILE A 299 0.81 4.52 -21.21
CA ILE A 299 1.08 3.20 -21.78
C ILE A 299 0.06 2.18 -21.25
N ARG A 300 -0.39 1.28 -22.14
CA ARG A 300 -1.24 0.14 -21.78
C ARG A 300 -0.57 -0.66 -20.67
N SER A 301 -1.31 -0.97 -19.62
CA SER A 301 -0.73 -1.70 -18.49
C SER A 301 -0.42 -3.14 -18.85
N SER A 302 0.79 -3.54 -18.43
CA SER A 302 1.22 -4.93 -18.44
C SER A 302 0.31 -5.76 -17.51
N ASN A 303 0.11 -7.03 -17.87
CA ASN A 303 -0.44 -8.01 -16.93
C ASN A 303 0.62 -8.46 -15.90
N HIS A 304 1.87 -8.08 -16.08
CA HIS A 304 2.97 -8.50 -15.23
C HIS A 304 3.17 -7.56 -14.06
N ALA A 305 3.36 -8.13 -12.88
CA ALA A 305 3.84 -7.45 -11.70
C ALA A 305 5.27 -7.91 -11.41
N PHE A 306 6.16 -6.96 -11.15
CA PHE A 306 7.54 -7.23 -10.75
C PHE A 306 7.64 -7.17 -9.23
N ILE A 307 8.40 -8.08 -8.62
CA ILE A 307 8.65 -8.11 -7.19
C ILE A 307 10.13 -8.37 -6.94
N TRP A 308 10.75 -7.51 -6.16
CA TRP A 308 12.07 -7.70 -5.56
C TRP A 308 11.99 -7.40 -4.06
N ASN A 309 12.62 -8.25 -3.26
CA ASN A 309 12.74 -8.09 -1.82
C ASN A 309 14.22 -8.23 -1.44
N CYS A 310 14.70 -7.46 -0.47
CA CYS A 310 16.12 -7.41 -0.11
C CYS A 310 16.67 -8.75 0.40
N ILE A 311 15.80 -9.61 0.93
CA ILE A 311 16.11 -10.97 1.39
C ILE A 311 16.18 -12.00 0.26
N ASP A 312 15.79 -11.64 -0.97
CA ASP A 312 15.75 -12.55 -2.10
C ASP A 312 16.98 -12.41 -2.99
N GLN A 313 17.50 -13.57 -3.42
CA GLN A 313 18.54 -13.62 -4.46
C GLN A 313 17.99 -13.28 -5.86
N LYS A 314 16.70 -13.50 -6.09
CA LYS A 314 16.08 -13.35 -7.42
C LYS A 314 14.76 -12.59 -7.33
N CYS A 315 14.53 -11.74 -8.33
CA CYS A 315 13.23 -11.08 -8.52
C CYS A 315 12.20 -12.09 -9.04
N GLU A 316 10.93 -11.89 -8.68
CA GLU A 316 9.80 -12.60 -9.27
C GLU A 316 9.05 -11.70 -10.26
N ILE A 317 8.53 -12.32 -11.31
CA ILE A 317 7.58 -11.70 -12.22
C ILE A 317 6.30 -12.52 -12.17
N ILE A 318 5.21 -11.88 -11.76
CA ILE A 318 3.89 -12.48 -11.58
C ILE A 318 3.02 -12.11 -12.77
N ASP A 319 2.34 -13.10 -13.35
CA ASP A 319 1.17 -12.83 -14.18
C ASP A 319 -0.02 -12.52 -13.27
N SER A 320 -0.38 -11.25 -13.21
CA SER A 320 -1.44 -10.75 -12.32
C SER A 320 -2.81 -11.34 -12.62
N THR A 321 -3.03 -11.87 -13.83
CA THR A 321 -4.32 -12.47 -14.20
C THR A 321 -4.49 -13.89 -13.65
N SER A 322 -3.39 -14.62 -13.47
CA SER A 322 -3.37 -15.95 -12.87
C SER A 322 -2.94 -15.96 -11.39
N GLY A 323 -2.28 -14.91 -10.92
CA GLY A 323 -1.73 -14.84 -9.57
C GLY A 323 -0.52 -15.76 -9.36
N LEU A 324 0.06 -16.30 -10.44
CA LEU A 324 1.23 -17.17 -10.43
C LEU A 324 2.42 -16.47 -11.09
N THR A 325 3.63 -17.01 -10.92
CA THR A 325 4.79 -16.52 -11.68
C THR A 325 4.59 -16.73 -13.18
N ILE A 326 5.36 -16.01 -14.01
CA ILE A 326 5.35 -16.22 -15.47
C ILE A 326 5.71 -17.65 -15.91
N SER A 327 6.42 -18.40 -15.05
CA SER A 327 6.72 -19.82 -15.26
C SER A 327 5.66 -20.76 -14.66
N ARG A 328 4.49 -20.22 -14.28
CA ARG A 328 3.36 -20.92 -13.65
C ARG A 328 3.70 -21.61 -12.33
N LYS A 329 4.66 -21.07 -11.58
CA LYS A 329 4.99 -21.51 -10.22
C LYS A 329 4.24 -20.67 -9.18
N ILE A 330 4.11 -21.24 -7.99
CA ILE A 330 3.60 -20.53 -6.81
C ILE A 330 4.61 -19.44 -6.46
N SER A 331 4.12 -18.23 -6.17
CA SER A 331 4.97 -17.11 -5.74
C SER A 331 5.44 -17.33 -4.30
N PHE A 332 6.66 -16.90 -3.96
CA PHE A 332 7.08 -16.81 -2.55
C PHE A 332 6.22 -15.86 -1.72
N PHE A 333 5.40 -15.05 -2.39
CA PHE A 333 4.47 -14.11 -1.82
C PHE A 333 3.03 -14.58 -1.93
N SER A 334 2.71 -15.85 -2.18
CA SER A 334 1.32 -16.34 -2.12
C SER A 334 0.74 -16.34 -0.70
#